data_AF-A0A3S4B9W1-F1
#
_entry.id   AF-A0A3S4B9W1-F1
#
_cell.length_a   1.000
_cell.length_b   1.000
_cell.length_c   1.000
_cell.angle_alpha   90.00
_cell.angle_beta   90.00
_cell.angle_gamma   90.00
#
_symmetry.space_group_name_H-M   'P 1'
#
loop_
_entity.id
_entity.type
_entity.pdbx_description
1 polymer ?
#
loop_
_entity_poly.entity_id
_entity_poly.type
_entity_poly.pdbx_seq_one_letter_code
_entity_poly.pdbx_strand_id
1 'polypeptide(L)'
;MAHLPPNTAIFSPSVARAAASAAKDWSYIDRWLQRKFPGRGPPPFERNADTLRALLALAAANQAADEERALIARLEAETLDQLRAYEKSRHQNQTGGSADAGSDTNDHVLHDAREAILTALESSLTREGQTALNAMATLALQTGVPQPTPTALGAELINLSAQSATLEQTISRIDTLTAYLSREAAATAELSAELGSPSPHHHHHDVDNDPTEDGDDNGPAAPQTGYHPPANLAIQNLETQRRIKALSARLPELRDKAASLAKSVGSGSGSGGGVPSSSSSSSSPPLPPPSSSPSSSWSLPFPSIEQVRQEEEAYLALLAQKKALDAQVRAFAGLPPDTERARQELEGLRAELRRMTLRRDEVFEGLVERETPRKGPPARR
;
A
#
# COMPACT_ATOMS: atom_id res chain seq x y z
N MET A 1 0.88 47.94 35.06
CA MET A 1 -0.54 48.22 35.42
C MET A 1 -1.40 47.79 34.24
N ALA A 2 -2.04 46.62 34.35
CA ALA A 2 -3.13 46.23 33.46
C ALA A 2 -4.42 46.45 34.25
N HIS A 3 -5.17 47.48 33.87
CA HIS A 3 -6.49 47.76 34.42
C HIS A 3 -7.47 46.75 33.83
N LEU A 4 -7.64 45.61 34.49
CA LEU A 4 -8.90 44.89 34.40
C LEU A 4 -9.96 45.83 34.98
N PRO A 5 -10.97 46.27 34.20
CA PRO A 5 -12.08 47.01 34.78
C PRO A 5 -12.69 46.11 35.87
N PRO A 6 -12.89 46.62 37.10
CA PRO A 6 -13.30 45.81 38.26
C PRO A 6 -14.71 45.21 38.14
N ASN A 7 -15.35 45.26 36.97
CA ASN A 7 -16.80 45.11 36.80
C ASN A 7 -17.24 44.04 35.78
N THR A 8 -16.34 43.31 35.12
CA THR A 8 -16.72 42.27 34.12
C THR A 8 -16.89 40.88 34.72
N ALA A 9 -16.44 40.66 35.96
CA ALA A 9 -16.67 39.40 36.69
C ALA A 9 -18.11 39.22 37.19
N ILE A 10 -18.98 40.24 37.06
CA ILE A 10 -20.28 40.29 37.74
C ILE A 10 -21.42 39.66 36.91
N PHE A 11 -21.22 39.35 35.62
CA PHE A 11 -22.35 38.96 34.74
C PHE A 11 -22.45 37.50 34.30
N SER A 12 -21.70 36.56 34.88
CA SER A 12 -22.05 35.12 34.79
C SER A 12 -21.17 34.25 35.71
N PRO A 13 -21.75 33.32 36.50
CA PRO A 13 -21.00 32.31 37.26
C PRO A 13 -19.97 31.53 36.42
N SER A 14 -20.23 31.33 35.13
CA SER A 14 -19.33 30.62 34.21
C SER A 14 -18.07 31.41 33.88
N VAL A 15 -18.19 32.74 33.68
CA VAL A 15 -17.06 33.63 33.40
C VAL A 15 -16.19 33.78 34.65
N ALA A 16 -16.80 33.87 35.83
CA ALA A 16 -16.07 33.89 37.09
C ALA A 16 -15.26 32.61 37.33
N ARG A 17 -15.82 31.42 37.03
CA ARG A 17 -15.07 30.15 37.10
C ARG A 17 -13.93 30.07 36.09
N ALA A 18 -14.15 30.54 34.87
CA ALA A 18 -13.11 30.58 33.84
C ALA A 18 -11.95 31.53 34.23
N ALA A 19 -12.27 32.70 34.79
CA ALA A 19 -11.26 33.63 35.29
C ALA A 19 -10.51 33.07 36.52
N ALA A 20 -11.21 32.40 37.44
CA ALA A 20 -10.61 31.78 38.62
C ALA A 20 -9.67 30.61 38.26
N SER A 21 -10.06 29.77 37.28
CA SER A 21 -9.20 28.71 36.77
C SER A 21 -7.98 29.25 36.04
N ALA A 22 -8.15 30.26 35.16
CA ALA A 22 -7.02 30.92 34.50
C ALA A 22 -6.06 31.56 35.51
N ALA A 23 -6.56 32.18 36.59
CA ALA A 23 -5.72 32.74 37.65
C ALA A 23 -4.91 31.66 38.39
N LYS A 24 -5.52 30.49 38.64
CA LYS A 24 -4.83 29.33 39.22
C LYS A 24 -3.72 28.82 38.30
N ASP A 25 -3.99 28.70 37.01
CA ASP A 25 -3.02 28.23 36.02
C ASP A 25 -1.83 29.19 35.87
N TRP A 26 -2.09 30.50 35.89
CA TRP A 26 -1.02 31.50 35.95
C TRP A 26 -0.16 31.38 37.21
N SER A 27 -0.76 31.13 38.38
CA SER A 27 -0.01 30.92 39.62
C SER A 27 0.86 29.66 39.60
N TYR A 28 0.45 28.64 38.84
CA TYR A 28 1.22 27.41 38.63
C TYR A 28 2.42 27.68 37.72
N ILE A 29 2.21 28.36 36.58
CA ILE A 29 3.28 28.74 35.67
C ILE A 29 4.26 29.69 36.34
N ASP A 30 3.80 30.66 37.13
CA ASP A 30 4.70 31.60 37.83
C ASP A 30 5.65 30.85 38.78
N ARG A 31 5.14 29.87 39.53
CA ARG A 31 5.97 28.97 40.37
C ARG A 31 6.92 28.11 39.54
N TRP A 32 6.46 27.59 38.41
CA TRP A 32 7.26 26.77 37.51
C TRP A 32 8.39 27.58 36.84
N LEU A 33 8.12 28.79 36.38
CA LEU A 33 9.10 29.73 35.82
C LEU A 33 10.12 30.17 36.87
N GLN A 34 9.68 30.48 38.10
CA GLN A 34 10.59 30.80 39.21
C GLN A 34 11.57 29.65 39.50
N ARG A 35 11.10 28.40 39.41
CA ARG A 35 11.96 27.22 39.57
C ARG A 35 12.93 27.03 38.40
N LYS A 36 12.52 27.32 37.16
CA LYS A 36 13.37 27.16 35.97
C LYS A 36 14.37 28.32 35.79
N PHE A 37 14.08 29.50 36.32
CA PHE A 37 14.98 30.66 36.26
C PHE A 37 15.35 31.16 37.68
N PRO A 38 16.21 30.43 38.41
CA PRO A 38 16.70 30.90 39.70
C PRO A 38 17.58 32.15 39.53
N GLY A 39 17.27 33.24 40.24
CA GLY A 39 18.08 34.46 40.28
C GLY A 39 17.98 35.38 39.05
N ARG A 40 17.45 34.90 37.91
CA ARG A 40 17.14 35.70 36.73
C ARG A 40 15.64 35.63 36.50
N GLY A 41 14.92 36.75 36.44
CA GLY A 41 13.49 36.70 36.10
C GLY A 41 13.28 36.07 34.71
N PRO A 42 12.14 35.42 34.44
CA PRO A 42 11.81 35.00 33.09
C PRO A 42 11.81 36.24 32.17
N PRO A 43 12.18 36.10 30.88
CA PRO A 43 12.07 37.18 29.90
C PRO A 43 10.66 37.79 29.92
N PRO A 44 10.49 39.10 29.65
CA PRO A 44 9.17 39.70 29.60
C PRO A 44 8.37 39.08 28.45
N PHE A 45 7.14 38.68 28.72
CA PHE A 45 6.21 38.16 27.72
C PHE A 45 4.79 38.68 28.00
N GLU A 46 3.97 38.69 26.96
CA GLU A 46 2.57 39.09 27.05
C GLU A 46 1.75 38.00 27.77
N ARG A 47 0.97 38.37 28.80
CA ARG A 47 0.07 37.43 29.48
C ARG A 47 -1.27 37.34 28.74
N ASN A 48 -1.31 36.51 27.69
CA ASN A 48 -2.50 36.20 26.89
C ASN A 48 -2.94 34.73 27.09
N ALA A 49 -4.20 34.39 26.81
CA ALA A 49 -4.73 33.02 26.88
C ALA A 49 -3.93 32.02 26.01
N ASP A 50 -3.46 32.46 24.84
CA ASP A 50 -2.63 31.60 23.97
C ASP A 50 -1.25 31.33 24.59
N THR A 51 -0.65 32.35 25.23
CA THR A 51 0.62 32.17 25.96
C THR A 51 0.46 31.27 27.19
N LEU A 52 -0.67 31.37 27.90
CA LEU A 52 -0.99 30.48 29.02
C LEU A 52 -1.04 29.03 28.55
N ARG A 53 -1.76 28.76 27.45
CA ARG A 53 -1.85 27.42 26.85
C ARG A 53 -0.48 26.90 26.43
N ALA A 54 0.32 27.71 25.74
CA ALA A 54 1.66 27.31 25.31
C ALA A 54 2.59 27.01 26.50
N LEU A 55 2.56 27.84 27.55
CA LEU A 55 3.37 27.64 28.75
C LEU A 55 2.92 26.43 29.58
N LEU A 56 1.61 26.15 29.67
CA LEU A 56 1.11 24.92 30.29
C LEU A 56 1.56 23.67 29.52
N ALA A 57 1.47 23.70 28.19
CA ALA A 57 1.94 22.62 27.35
C ALA A 57 3.45 22.38 27.52
N LEU A 58 4.25 23.46 27.56
CA LEU A 58 5.69 23.38 27.79
C LEU A 58 6.02 22.87 29.20
N ALA A 59 5.28 23.31 30.21
CA ALA A 59 5.45 22.83 31.58
C ALA A 59 5.15 21.33 31.71
N ALA A 60 4.07 20.87 31.08
CA ALA A 60 3.71 19.46 31.03
C ALA A 60 4.75 18.63 30.26
N ALA A 61 5.20 19.11 29.09
CA ALA A 61 6.23 18.44 28.30
C ALA A 61 7.57 18.34 29.07
N ASN A 62 7.97 19.40 29.78
CA ASN A 62 9.17 19.36 30.61
C ASN A 62 9.03 18.38 31.78
N GLN A 63 7.86 18.32 32.42
CA GLN A 63 7.62 17.35 33.49
C GLN A 63 7.67 15.91 32.97
N ALA A 64 7.03 15.63 31.84
CA ALA A 64 7.09 14.31 31.20
C ALA A 64 8.54 13.92 30.85
N ALA A 65 9.31 14.84 30.28
CA ALA A 65 10.73 14.59 29.97
C ALA A 65 11.58 14.38 31.23
N ASP A 66 11.32 15.13 32.31
CA ASP A 66 12.01 14.95 33.59
C ASP A 66 11.65 13.59 34.23
N GLU A 67 10.40 13.13 34.11
CA GLU A 67 9.94 11.80 34.55
C GLU A 67 10.58 10.68 33.74
N GLU A 68 10.65 10.79 32.41
CA GLU A 68 11.33 9.83 31.54
C GLU A 68 12.81 9.69 31.88
N ARG A 69 13.51 10.82 32.06
CA ARG A 69 14.93 10.82 32.48
C ARG A 69 15.12 10.13 33.84
N ALA A 70 14.19 10.33 34.77
CA ALA A 70 14.24 9.68 36.07
C ALA A 70 14.02 8.16 35.97
N LEU A 71 13.16 7.69 35.05
CA LEU A 71 12.97 6.27 34.79
C LEU A 71 14.21 5.64 34.17
N ILE A 72 14.80 6.29 33.17
CA ILE A 72 16.06 5.83 32.54
C ILE A 72 17.16 5.73 33.58
N ALA A 73 17.38 6.77 34.40
CA ALA A 73 18.42 6.75 35.43
C ALA A 73 18.22 5.64 36.48
N ARG A 74 16.96 5.31 36.82
CA ARG A 74 16.66 4.18 37.72
C ARG A 74 16.99 2.83 37.07
N LEU A 75 16.60 2.65 35.81
CA LEU A 75 16.88 1.43 35.07
C LEU A 75 18.38 1.25 34.86
N GLU A 76 19.11 2.31 34.52
CA GLU A 76 20.58 2.30 34.42
C GLU A 76 21.22 1.94 35.77
N ALA A 77 20.75 2.51 36.88
CA ALA A 77 21.26 2.15 38.20
C ALA A 77 21.02 0.67 38.54
N GLU A 78 19.80 0.16 38.29
CA GLU A 78 19.45 -1.24 38.55
C GLU A 78 20.25 -2.21 37.67
N THR A 79 20.38 -1.91 36.38
CA THR A 79 21.18 -2.72 35.44
C THR A 79 22.66 -2.73 35.80
N LEU A 80 23.23 -1.60 36.21
CA LEU A 80 24.61 -1.53 36.72
C LEU A 80 24.79 -2.35 37.99
N ASP A 81 23.82 -2.34 38.90
CA ASP A 81 23.88 -3.15 40.13
C ASP A 81 23.78 -4.65 39.83
N GLN A 82 22.93 -5.06 38.88
CA GLN A 82 22.86 -6.44 38.39
C GLN A 82 24.17 -6.88 37.74
N LEU A 83 24.77 -6.06 36.87
CA LEU A 83 26.07 -6.34 36.26
C LEU A 83 27.18 -6.49 37.30
N ARG A 84 27.24 -5.58 38.28
CA ARG A 84 28.21 -5.68 39.39
C ARG A 84 28.01 -6.95 40.21
N ALA A 85 26.77 -7.37 40.45
CA ALA A 85 26.48 -8.61 41.16
C ALA A 85 26.92 -9.85 40.37
N TYR A 86 26.68 -9.84 39.05
CA TYR A 86 27.12 -10.88 38.14
C TYR A 86 28.66 -10.97 38.04
N GLU A 87 29.34 -9.84 37.88
CA GLU A 87 30.80 -9.75 37.87
C GLU A 87 31.42 -10.28 39.17
N LYS A 88 30.84 -9.93 40.33
CA LYS A 88 31.32 -10.46 41.63
C LYS A 88 31.16 -11.97 41.73
N SER A 89 30.01 -12.49 41.31
CA SER A 89 29.73 -13.93 41.29
C SER A 89 30.70 -14.67 40.36
N ARG A 90 31.06 -14.05 39.23
CA ARG A 90 32.05 -14.58 38.29
C ARG A 90 33.47 -14.56 38.83
N HIS A 91 33.92 -13.46 39.42
CA HIS A 91 35.24 -13.38 40.04
C HIS A 91 35.41 -14.42 41.15
N GLN A 92 34.34 -14.69 41.91
CA GLN A 92 34.33 -15.74 42.92
C GLN A 92 34.52 -17.14 42.29
N ASN A 93 33.89 -17.42 41.15
CA ASN A 93 34.06 -18.67 40.41
C ASN A 93 35.40 -18.78 39.65
N GLN A 94 36.03 -17.66 39.25
CA GLN A 94 37.30 -17.66 38.51
C GLN A 94 38.55 -17.80 39.39
N THR A 95 38.46 -17.54 40.70
CA THR A 95 39.61 -17.75 41.62
C THR A 95 40.03 -19.22 41.82
N GLY A 96 39.39 -20.19 41.14
CA GLY A 96 39.76 -21.61 41.12
C GLY A 96 40.30 -22.17 39.80
N GLY A 97 40.46 -21.36 38.73
CA GLY A 97 40.84 -21.86 37.39
C GLY A 97 41.81 -20.95 36.64
N SER A 98 43.04 -21.45 36.47
CA SER A 98 44.14 -21.05 35.56
C SER A 98 43.99 -19.79 34.68
N ALA A 99 44.95 -18.88 34.84
CA ALA A 99 45.01 -17.51 34.31
C ALA A 99 45.63 -17.36 32.90
N ASP A 100 45.25 -18.18 31.91
CA ASP A 100 45.87 -18.10 30.57
C ASP A 100 44.85 -18.23 29.41
N ALA A 101 44.02 -17.20 29.20
CA ALA A 101 43.19 -17.00 28.00
C ALA A 101 42.52 -15.61 28.00
N GLY A 102 43.30 -14.52 28.05
CA GLY A 102 42.79 -13.18 28.42
C GLY A 102 42.13 -12.33 27.31
N SER A 103 41.93 -12.81 26.09
CA SER A 103 41.44 -11.97 24.98
C SER A 103 40.10 -12.44 24.39
N ASP A 104 39.99 -13.70 23.98
CA ASP A 104 38.77 -14.21 23.32
C ASP A 104 37.59 -14.38 24.28
N THR A 105 37.87 -14.53 25.58
CA THR A 105 36.82 -14.66 26.60
C THR A 105 36.01 -13.38 26.76
N ASN A 106 36.59 -12.20 26.54
CA ASN A 106 35.87 -10.95 26.78
C ASN A 106 34.81 -10.68 25.69
N ASP A 107 35.11 -11.07 24.44
CA ASP A 107 34.18 -10.92 23.32
C ASP A 107 33.02 -11.91 23.40
N HIS A 108 33.30 -13.16 23.77
CA HIS A 108 32.25 -14.16 24.05
C HIS A 108 31.34 -13.78 25.22
N VAL A 109 31.88 -13.09 26.23
CA VAL A 109 31.10 -12.64 27.39
C VAL A 109 30.19 -11.48 27.05
N LEU A 110 30.67 -10.54 26.25
CA LEU A 110 29.85 -9.46 25.74
C LEU A 110 28.76 -10.01 24.81
N HIS A 111 29.07 -11.05 24.04
CA HIS A 111 28.09 -11.75 23.20
C HIS A 111 27.02 -12.44 24.04
N ASP A 112 27.38 -13.23 25.05
CA ASP A 112 26.44 -13.91 25.95
C ASP A 112 25.57 -12.92 26.72
N ALA A 113 26.16 -11.83 27.23
CA ALA A 113 25.42 -10.79 27.92
C ALA A 113 24.46 -10.07 26.97
N ARG A 114 24.88 -9.79 25.73
CA ARG A 114 24.02 -9.21 24.70
C ARG A 114 22.88 -10.14 24.33
N GLU A 115 23.16 -11.42 24.14
CA GLU A 115 22.14 -12.42 23.81
C GLU A 115 21.12 -12.53 24.96
N ALA A 116 21.58 -12.63 26.21
CA ALA A 116 20.70 -12.64 27.38
C ALA A 116 19.82 -11.39 27.49
N ILE A 117 20.36 -10.20 27.21
CA ILE A 117 19.59 -8.94 27.19
C ILE A 117 18.57 -8.95 26.04
N LEU A 118 18.95 -9.40 24.84
CA LEU A 118 18.04 -9.48 23.69
C LEU A 118 16.92 -10.49 23.95
N THR A 119 17.21 -11.64 24.54
CA THR A 119 16.20 -12.64 24.92
C THR A 119 15.29 -12.11 26.04
N ALA A 120 15.85 -11.42 27.04
CA ALA A 120 15.05 -10.79 28.09
C ALA A 120 14.11 -9.72 27.51
N LEU A 121 14.62 -8.88 26.61
CA LEU A 121 13.82 -7.90 25.87
C LEU A 121 12.71 -8.60 25.08
N GLU A 122 13.04 -9.57 24.24
CA GLU A 122 12.05 -10.34 23.45
C GLU A 122 10.96 -10.98 24.32
N SER A 123 11.33 -11.53 25.48
CA SER A 123 10.38 -12.12 26.43
C SER A 123 9.52 -11.09 27.16
N SER A 124 10.00 -9.84 27.27
CA SER A 124 9.29 -8.74 27.93
C SER A 124 8.34 -7.98 26.99
N LEU A 125 8.42 -8.18 25.67
CA LEU A 125 7.49 -7.58 24.73
C LEU A 125 6.08 -8.15 24.93
N THR A 126 5.07 -7.28 24.79
CA THR A 126 3.67 -7.72 24.71
C THR A 126 3.45 -8.62 23.49
N ARG A 127 2.38 -9.40 23.48
CA ARG A 127 2.00 -10.23 22.32
C ARG A 127 1.92 -9.42 21.03
N GLU A 128 1.36 -8.20 21.11
CA GLU A 128 1.32 -7.26 19.99
C GLU A 128 2.73 -6.82 19.57
N GLY A 129 3.60 -6.48 20.52
CA GLY A 129 4.99 -6.14 20.25
C GLY A 129 5.76 -7.26 19.53
N GLN A 130 5.59 -8.51 19.98
CA GLN A 130 6.20 -9.67 19.33
C GLN A 130 5.69 -9.86 17.90
N THR A 131 4.38 -9.73 17.68
CA THR A 131 3.81 -9.82 16.33
C THR A 131 4.31 -8.72 15.41
N ALA A 132 4.43 -7.48 15.90
CA ALA A 132 4.94 -6.35 15.13
C ALA A 132 6.43 -6.53 14.78
N LEU A 133 7.23 -6.99 15.73
CA LEU A 133 8.66 -7.25 15.51
C LEU A 133 8.88 -8.37 14.48
N ASN A 134 8.11 -9.45 14.57
CA ASN A 134 8.18 -10.55 13.61
C ASN A 134 7.72 -10.10 12.21
N ALA A 135 6.65 -9.31 12.12
CA ALA A 135 6.20 -8.72 10.86
C ALA A 135 7.28 -7.82 10.23
N MET A 136 7.94 -6.95 11.01
CA MET A 136 9.04 -6.12 10.52
C MET A 136 10.23 -6.95 10.05
N ALA A 137 10.60 -8.00 10.78
CA ALA A 137 11.68 -8.91 10.37
C ALA A 137 11.34 -9.59 9.04
N THR A 138 10.10 -10.06 8.85
CA THR A 138 9.68 -10.66 7.58
C THR A 138 9.69 -9.66 6.42
N LEU A 139 9.24 -8.42 6.64
CA LEU A 139 9.28 -7.36 5.63
C LEU A 139 10.71 -6.97 5.28
N ALA A 140 11.60 -6.87 6.26
CA ALA A 140 13.02 -6.60 6.04
C ALA A 140 13.69 -7.68 5.20
N LEU A 141 13.38 -8.96 5.46
CA LEU A 141 13.89 -10.09 4.68
C LEU A 141 13.35 -10.08 3.25
N GLN A 142 12.06 -9.79 3.05
CA GLN A 142 11.44 -9.73 1.72
C GLN A 142 11.97 -8.56 0.88
N THR A 143 12.20 -7.41 1.50
CA THR A 143 12.72 -6.21 0.84
C THR A 143 14.24 -6.20 0.72
N GLY A 144 14.94 -7.12 1.40
CA GLY A 144 16.40 -7.20 1.38
C GLY A 144 17.10 -6.04 2.11
N VAL A 145 16.42 -5.37 3.04
CA VAL A 145 16.97 -4.20 3.75
C VAL A 145 17.85 -4.66 4.93
N PRO A 146 19.17 -4.39 4.92
CA PRO A 146 20.10 -4.90 5.93
C PRO A 146 19.96 -4.23 7.31
N GLN A 147 19.40 -3.03 7.37
CA GLN A 147 19.10 -2.31 8.62
C GLN A 147 17.68 -1.76 8.56
N PRO A 148 16.67 -2.56 8.96
CA PRO A 148 15.29 -2.11 8.89
C PRO A 148 15.01 -1.06 9.97
N THR A 149 14.72 0.17 9.55
CA THR A 149 14.04 1.14 10.41
C THR A 149 12.54 1.07 10.14
N PRO A 150 11.68 1.24 11.16
CA PRO A 150 10.23 1.13 10.98
C PRO A 150 9.69 2.16 9.98
N THR A 151 10.33 3.33 9.90
CA THR A 151 9.99 4.37 8.92
C THR A 151 10.39 3.99 7.51
N ALA A 152 11.58 3.41 7.30
CA ALA A 152 12.00 2.93 5.98
C ALA A 152 11.13 1.77 5.49
N LEU A 153 10.84 0.79 6.36
CA LEU A 153 9.94 -0.31 6.03
C LEU A 153 8.52 0.18 5.74
N GLY A 154 8.03 1.16 6.49
CA GLY A 154 6.72 1.77 6.25
C GLY A 154 6.64 2.49 4.91
N ALA A 155 7.68 3.24 4.54
CA ALA A 155 7.77 3.90 3.24
C ALA A 155 7.80 2.88 2.09
N GLU A 156 8.57 1.80 2.23
CA GLU A 156 8.60 0.73 1.22
C GLU A 156 7.26 -0.01 1.11
N LEU A 157 6.57 -0.25 2.22
CA LEU A 157 5.23 -0.86 2.19
C LEU A 157 4.22 0.02 1.44
N ILE A 158 4.24 1.33 1.69
CA ILE A 158 3.39 2.28 0.97
C ILE A 158 3.74 2.28 -0.52
N ASN A 159 5.03 2.29 -0.86
CA ASN A 159 5.50 2.23 -2.24
C ASN A 159 5.04 0.95 -2.95
N LEU A 160 5.20 -0.22 -2.32
CA LEU A 160 4.73 -1.50 -2.84
C LEU A 160 3.21 -1.53 -3.02
N SER A 161 2.45 -0.99 -2.06
CA SER A 161 0.98 -0.92 -2.20
C SER A 161 0.54 0.00 -3.33
N ALA A 162 1.24 1.13 -3.53
CA ALA A 162 0.98 2.04 -4.64
C ALA A 162 1.32 1.38 -6.00
N GLN A 163 2.42 0.63 -6.08
CA GLN A 163 2.78 -0.14 -7.26
C GLN A 163 1.74 -1.22 -7.57
N SER A 164 1.29 -1.98 -6.56
CA SER A 164 0.25 -2.99 -6.71
C SER A 164 -1.05 -2.40 -7.26
N ALA A 165 -1.52 -1.30 -6.66
CA ALA A 165 -2.74 -0.62 -7.11
C ALA A 165 -2.61 -0.08 -8.54
N THR A 166 -1.44 0.45 -8.89
CA THR A 166 -1.15 0.91 -10.27
C THR A 166 -1.21 -0.25 -11.25
N LEU A 167 -0.60 -1.40 -10.91
CA LEU A 167 -0.64 -2.59 -11.75
C LEU A 167 -2.07 -3.11 -11.93
N GLU A 168 -2.86 -3.19 -10.87
CA GLU A 168 -4.28 -3.57 -10.95
C GLU A 168 -5.08 -2.64 -11.87
N GLN A 169 -4.82 -1.33 -11.79
CA GLN A 169 -5.44 -0.36 -12.69
C GLN A 169 -4.99 -0.56 -14.15
N THR A 170 -3.71 -0.86 -14.38
CA THR A 170 -3.20 -1.13 -15.73
C THR A 170 -3.80 -2.41 -16.33
N ILE A 171 -3.95 -3.47 -15.54
CA ILE A 171 -4.60 -4.72 -15.96
C ILE A 171 -6.05 -4.43 -16.36
N SER A 172 -6.79 -3.72 -15.51
CA SER A 172 -8.17 -3.33 -15.80
C SER A 172 -8.29 -2.53 -17.10
N ARG A 173 -7.34 -1.62 -17.35
CA ARG A 173 -7.29 -0.83 -18.59
C ARG A 173 -7.00 -1.72 -19.80
N ILE A 174 -6.04 -2.64 -19.70
CA ILE A 174 -5.71 -3.58 -20.78
C ILE A 174 -6.92 -4.46 -21.11
N ASP A 175 -7.65 -4.93 -20.11
CA ASP A 175 -8.87 -5.73 -20.34
C ASP A 175 -9.92 -4.95 -21.13
N THR A 176 -10.15 -3.67 -20.77
CA THR A 176 -11.10 -2.83 -21.51
C THR A 176 -10.67 -2.57 -22.96
N LEU A 177 -9.37 -2.36 -23.20
CA LEU A 177 -8.82 -2.16 -24.54
C LEU A 177 -8.90 -3.44 -25.37
N THR A 178 -8.61 -4.59 -24.76
CA THR A 178 -8.68 -5.90 -25.42
C THR A 178 -10.11 -6.21 -25.83
N ALA A 179 -11.09 -5.96 -24.95
CA ALA A 179 -12.51 -6.10 -25.28
C ALA A 179 -12.92 -5.17 -26.42
N TYR A 180 -12.47 -3.91 -26.41
CA TYR A 180 -12.75 -2.97 -27.49
C TYR A 180 -12.14 -3.41 -28.82
N LEU A 181 -10.86 -3.78 -28.85
CA LEU A 181 -10.18 -4.28 -30.04
C LEU A 181 -10.82 -5.55 -30.60
N SER A 182 -11.23 -6.48 -29.74
CA SER A 182 -11.95 -7.69 -30.18
C SER A 182 -13.29 -7.36 -30.84
N ARG A 183 -13.99 -6.34 -30.35
CA ARG A 183 -15.27 -5.89 -30.90
C ARG A 183 -15.07 -5.20 -32.24
N GLU A 184 -14.05 -4.36 -32.37
CA GLU A 184 -13.71 -3.69 -33.63
C GLU A 184 -13.20 -4.69 -34.68
N ALA A 185 -12.39 -5.66 -34.27
CA ALA A 185 -11.94 -6.76 -35.12
C ALA A 185 -13.13 -7.60 -35.64
N ALA A 186 -14.11 -7.90 -34.78
CA ALA A 186 -15.33 -8.58 -35.20
C ALA A 186 -16.15 -7.73 -36.19
N ALA A 187 -16.31 -6.43 -35.93
CA ALA A 187 -17.06 -5.53 -36.81
C ALA A 187 -16.39 -5.38 -38.19
N THR A 188 -15.06 -5.27 -38.24
CA THR A 188 -14.31 -5.21 -39.50
C THR A 188 -14.36 -6.54 -40.26
N ALA A 189 -14.33 -7.68 -39.58
CA ALA A 189 -14.52 -8.99 -40.20
C ALA A 189 -15.91 -9.12 -40.84
N GLU A 190 -16.96 -8.67 -40.15
CA GLU A 190 -18.34 -8.65 -40.68
C GLU A 190 -18.45 -7.74 -41.92
N LEU A 191 -17.91 -6.53 -41.87
CA LEU A 191 -17.87 -5.62 -43.02
C LEU A 191 -17.10 -6.22 -44.21
N SER A 192 -15.98 -6.90 -43.96
CA SER A 192 -15.20 -7.57 -45.00
C SER A 192 -15.97 -8.73 -45.64
N ALA A 193 -16.80 -9.42 -44.86
CA ALA A 193 -17.67 -10.50 -45.35
C ALA A 193 -18.82 -9.93 -46.20
N GLU A 194 -19.41 -8.80 -45.83
CA GLU A 194 -20.42 -8.10 -46.63
C GLU A 194 -19.87 -7.63 -47.98
N LEU A 195 -18.64 -7.11 -47.99
CA LEU A 195 -17.94 -6.68 -49.22
C LEU A 195 -17.44 -7.86 -50.08
N GLY A 196 -17.43 -9.08 -49.53
CA GLY A 196 -16.83 -10.28 -50.12
C GLY A 196 -17.75 -11.20 -50.94
N SER A 197 -19.02 -10.86 -51.18
CA SER A 197 -19.93 -11.72 -51.98
C SER A 197 -20.01 -11.32 -53.47
N PRO A 198 -20.35 -12.24 -54.38
CA PRO A 198 -19.50 -13.27 -54.97
C PRO A 198 -19.11 -12.96 -56.43
N SER A 199 -17.98 -13.53 -56.89
CA SER A 199 -17.50 -13.42 -58.27
C SER A 199 -18.48 -14.10 -59.26
N PRO A 200 -18.93 -13.43 -60.34
CA PRO A 200 -19.75 -14.08 -61.36
C PRO A 200 -18.84 -14.95 -62.23
N HIS A 201 -19.11 -16.25 -62.22
CA HIS A 201 -18.57 -17.21 -63.17
C HIS A 201 -18.72 -16.67 -64.60
N HIS A 202 -17.63 -16.22 -65.22
CA HIS A 202 -17.59 -15.96 -66.65
C HIS A 202 -17.70 -17.29 -67.38
N HIS A 203 -18.83 -17.47 -68.08
CA HIS A 203 -18.99 -18.48 -69.11
C HIS A 203 -17.90 -18.27 -70.17
N HIS A 204 -17.12 -19.32 -70.44
CA HIS A 204 -16.32 -19.41 -71.64
C HIS A 204 -17.28 -19.32 -72.85
N HIS A 205 -17.22 -18.22 -73.59
CA HIS A 205 -17.73 -18.16 -74.95
C HIS A 205 -16.52 -18.04 -75.87
N ASP A 206 -16.30 -19.08 -76.65
CA ASP A 206 -15.27 -19.17 -77.67
C ASP A 206 -15.41 -18.03 -78.68
N VAL A 207 -14.29 -17.39 -78.98
CA VAL A 207 -14.17 -16.36 -80.01
C VAL A 207 -13.78 -17.06 -81.30
N ASP A 208 -14.75 -17.23 -82.21
CA ASP A 208 -14.47 -17.29 -83.64
C ASP A 208 -14.97 -16.01 -84.29
N ASN A 209 -14.03 -15.37 -84.96
CA ASN A 209 -14.08 -14.05 -85.55
C ASN A 209 -14.60 -14.15 -86.99
N ASP A 210 -15.68 -13.46 -87.32
CA ASP A 210 -16.01 -13.13 -88.72
C ASP A 210 -16.68 -11.74 -88.77
N PRO A 211 -16.20 -10.79 -89.61
CA PRO A 211 -16.75 -9.44 -89.66
C PRO A 211 -17.54 -9.22 -90.95
N THR A 212 -18.85 -9.02 -90.85
CA THR A 212 -19.61 -8.37 -91.93
C THR A 212 -20.81 -7.59 -91.41
N GLU A 213 -21.02 -6.45 -92.07
CA GLU A 213 -22.28 -5.73 -92.31
C GLU A 213 -22.68 -4.56 -91.38
N ASP A 214 -22.47 -3.36 -91.95
CA ASP A 214 -23.43 -2.25 -92.14
C ASP A 214 -24.76 -2.27 -91.37
N GLY A 215 -25.08 -1.13 -90.75
CA GLY A 215 -26.45 -0.82 -90.34
C GLY A 215 -26.56 0.41 -89.43
N ASP A 216 -27.06 1.51 -89.99
CA ASP A 216 -27.69 2.61 -89.23
C ASP A 216 -28.72 2.04 -88.25
N ASP A 217 -28.62 2.35 -86.95
CA ASP A 217 -29.81 2.38 -86.08
C ASP A 217 -29.68 3.41 -84.95
N ASN A 218 -30.78 4.12 -84.76
CA ASN A 218 -30.99 5.22 -83.84
C ASN A 218 -31.66 4.64 -82.58
N GLY A 219 -30.91 4.44 -81.49
CA GLY A 219 -31.39 3.84 -80.24
C GLY A 219 -30.92 4.60 -78.99
N PRO A 220 -31.71 4.62 -77.90
CA PRO A 220 -31.75 5.71 -76.93
C PRO A 220 -30.58 5.70 -75.94
N ALA A 221 -30.30 6.90 -75.40
CA ALA A 221 -29.31 7.15 -74.35
C ALA A 221 -29.40 6.11 -73.20
N ALA A 222 -28.34 5.33 -73.04
CA ALA A 222 -28.12 4.50 -71.86
C ALA A 222 -28.14 5.37 -70.59
N PRO A 223 -28.83 4.98 -69.51
CA PRO A 223 -28.79 5.72 -68.26
C PRO A 223 -27.37 5.61 -67.70
N GLN A 224 -26.79 6.76 -67.35
CA GLN A 224 -25.48 6.83 -66.74
C GLN A 224 -25.45 5.94 -65.50
N THR A 225 -24.58 4.93 -65.51
CA THR A 225 -24.23 4.09 -64.37
C THR A 225 -23.39 4.91 -63.40
N GLY A 226 -24.02 5.91 -62.77
CA GLY A 226 -23.47 6.61 -61.63
C GLY A 226 -23.69 5.75 -60.38
N TYR A 227 -22.63 5.54 -59.60
CA TYR A 227 -22.72 4.94 -58.28
C TYR A 227 -23.73 5.72 -57.42
N HIS A 228 -24.87 5.10 -57.14
CA HIS A 228 -25.82 5.61 -56.15
C HIS A 228 -25.51 4.91 -54.82
N PRO A 229 -25.00 5.63 -53.79
CA PRO A 229 -24.77 5.03 -52.49
C PRO A 229 -26.10 4.47 -51.94
N PRO A 230 -26.08 3.28 -51.34
CA PRO A 230 -27.29 2.59 -50.96
C PRO A 230 -28.05 3.40 -49.89
N ALA A 231 -29.38 3.50 -50.05
CA ALA A 231 -30.23 4.45 -49.32
C ALA A 231 -30.18 4.30 -47.78
N ASN A 232 -29.82 3.11 -47.30
CA ASN A 232 -29.57 2.79 -45.89
C ASN A 232 -28.39 3.59 -45.30
N LEU A 233 -27.32 3.84 -46.05
CA LEU A 233 -26.18 4.65 -45.57
C LEU A 233 -26.57 6.11 -45.37
N ALA A 234 -27.43 6.67 -46.24
CA ALA A 234 -27.92 8.03 -46.08
C ALA A 234 -28.77 8.18 -44.81
N ILE A 235 -29.62 7.19 -44.51
CA ILE A 235 -30.45 7.15 -43.30
C ILE A 235 -29.56 7.00 -42.05
N GLN A 236 -28.58 6.09 -42.08
CA GLN A 236 -27.62 5.92 -40.97
C GLN A 236 -26.79 7.19 -40.75
N ASN A 237 -26.33 7.84 -41.80
CA ASN A 237 -25.56 9.09 -41.69
C ASN A 237 -26.41 10.19 -41.04
N LEU A 238 -27.67 10.34 -41.46
CA LEU A 238 -28.60 11.28 -40.84
C LEU A 238 -28.82 10.98 -39.34
N GLU A 239 -28.97 9.71 -38.97
CA GLU A 239 -29.14 9.30 -37.58
C GLU A 239 -27.88 9.52 -36.74
N THR A 240 -26.69 9.21 -37.28
CA THR A 240 -25.41 9.52 -36.62
C THR A 240 -25.25 11.03 -36.42
N GLN A 241 -25.61 11.86 -37.40
CA GLN A 241 -25.58 13.32 -37.27
C GLN A 241 -26.54 13.83 -36.19
N ARG A 242 -27.76 13.28 -36.12
CA ARG A 242 -28.72 13.60 -35.06
C ARG A 242 -28.20 13.21 -33.68
N ARG A 243 -27.59 12.03 -33.56
CA ARG A 243 -27.00 11.54 -32.30
C ARG A 243 -25.79 12.36 -31.88
N ILE A 244 -24.92 12.73 -32.81
CA ILE A 244 -23.79 13.64 -32.56
C ILE A 244 -24.31 14.98 -32.05
N LYS A 245 -25.32 15.56 -32.71
CA LYS A 245 -25.92 16.83 -32.30
C LYS A 245 -26.57 16.76 -30.91
N ALA A 246 -27.25 15.66 -30.60
CA ALA A 246 -27.87 15.42 -29.29
C ALA A 246 -26.82 15.24 -28.18
N LEU A 247 -25.73 14.51 -28.45
CA LEU A 247 -24.63 14.33 -27.50
C LEU A 247 -23.82 15.63 -27.33
N SER A 248 -23.55 16.37 -28.41
CA SER A 248 -22.85 17.64 -28.33
C SER A 248 -23.64 18.71 -27.56
N ALA A 249 -24.97 18.67 -27.64
CA ALA A 249 -25.82 19.54 -26.83
C ALA A 249 -25.77 19.21 -25.32
N ARG A 250 -25.51 17.94 -24.95
CA ARG A 250 -25.39 17.50 -23.56
C ARG A 250 -24.01 17.69 -22.94
N LEU A 251 -22.96 17.83 -23.75
CA LEU A 251 -21.60 18.08 -23.27
C LEU A 251 -21.45 19.31 -22.36
N PRO A 252 -22.02 20.48 -22.67
CA PRO A 252 -21.93 21.65 -21.77
C PRO A 252 -22.62 21.40 -20.42
N GLU A 253 -23.80 20.78 -20.41
CA GLU A 253 -24.50 20.46 -19.15
C GLU A 253 -23.71 19.49 -18.27
N LEU A 254 -23.07 18.48 -18.87
CA LEU A 254 -22.22 17.54 -18.14
C LEU A 254 -20.94 18.20 -17.63
N ARG A 255 -20.36 19.12 -18.40
CA ARG A 255 -19.22 19.94 -17.97
C ARG A 255 -19.58 20.83 -16.79
N ASP A 256 -20.75 21.45 -16.80
CA ASP A 256 -21.22 22.30 -15.70
C ASP A 256 -21.54 21.48 -14.44
N LYS A 257 -22.10 20.27 -14.61
CA LYS A 257 -22.27 19.30 -13.51
C LYS A 257 -20.94 18.82 -12.94
N ALA A 258 -19.94 18.55 -13.77
CA ALA A 258 -18.60 18.19 -13.32
C ALA A 258 -17.92 19.37 -12.59
N ALA A 259 -18.08 20.60 -13.09
CA ALA A 259 -17.52 21.80 -12.46
C ALA A 259 -18.18 22.09 -11.10
N SER A 260 -19.49 21.91 -10.99
CA SER A 260 -20.22 22.07 -9.71
C SER A 260 -19.88 20.97 -8.70
N LEU A 261 -19.69 19.73 -9.14
CA LEU A 261 -19.17 18.64 -8.31
C LEU A 261 -17.73 18.88 -7.86
N ALA A 262 -16.84 19.33 -8.76
CA ALA A 262 -15.48 19.70 -8.38
C ALA A 262 -15.46 20.84 -7.34
N LYS A 263 -16.39 21.79 -7.46
CA LYS A 263 -16.54 22.90 -6.52
C LYS A 263 -17.11 22.46 -5.16
N SER A 264 -18.05 21.51 -5.14
CA SER A 264 -18.57 20.96 -3.88
C SER A 264 -17.54 20.08 -3.16
N VAL A 265 -16.73 19.32 -3.92
CA VAL A 265 -15.61 18.54 -3.40
C VAL A 265 -14.48 19.45 -2.89
N GLY A 266 -14.19 20.55 -3.60
CA GLY A 266 -13.19 21.54 -3.18
C GLY A 266 -13.58 22.40 -1.97
N SER A 267 -14.87 22.51 -1.64
CA SER A 267 -15.36 23.27 -0.48
C SER A 267 -15.40 22.44 0.82
N GLY A 268 -15.19 21.12 0.74
CA GLY A 268 -15.27 20.20 1.88
C GLY A 268 -13.97 19.97 2.66
N SER A 269 -12.85 20.58 2.24
CA SER A 269 -11.54 20.34 2.86
C SER A 269 -10.89 21.65 3.32
N GLY A 270 -11.06 21.94 4.62
CA GLY A 270 -10.10 22.56 5.53
C GLY A 270 -9.21 23.73 5.05
N SER A 271 -9.53 24.92 5.58
CA SER A 271 -8.64 25.77 6.39
C SER A 271 -7.14 25.88 6.02
N GLY A 272 -6.69 27.07 5.60
CA GLY A 272 -5.28 27.45 5.59
C GLY A 272 -5.04 28.74 4.79
N GLY A 273 -4.64 29.82 5.48
CA GLY A 273 -4.64 31.19 4.97
C GLY A 273 -3.53 31.58 3.98
N GLY A 274 -3.64 32.80 3.46
CA GLY A 274 -2.62 33.44 2.63
C GLY A 274 -3.09 34.71 1.90
N VAL A 275 -3.02 35.84 2.61
CA VAL A 275 -2.81 37.26 2.21
C VAL A 275 -3.06 37.73 0.74
N PRO A 276 -3.69 38.90 0.53
CA PRO A 276 -3.89 39.51 -0.79
C PRO A 276 -2.72 40.44 -1.18
N SER A 277 -2.43 40.53 -2.48
CA SER A 277 -1.64 41.63 -3.05
C SER A 277 -2.16 42.03 -4.44
N SER A 278 -1.90 43.28 -4.74
CA SER A 278 -2.63 44.23 -5.57
C SER A 278 -2.11 44.38 -7.00
N SER A 279 -2.93 45.08 -7.82
CA SER A 279 -2.59 45.87 -9.02
C SER A 279 -2.16 45.09 -10.26
N SER A 280 -2.47 45.44 -11.51
CA SER A 280 -3.25 46.50 -12.15
C SER A 280 -3.20 46.24 -13.66
N SER A 281 -3.91 47.06 -14.42
CA SER A 281 -3.73 47.39 -15.85
C SER A 281 -4.42 46.52 -16.90
N SER A 282 -5.54 47.08 -17.35
CA SER A 282 -6.09 47.08 -18.70
C SER A 282 -5.05 47.17 -19.82
N SER A 283 -5.25 46.39 -20.89
CA SER A 283 -5.11 46.81 -22.29
C SER A 283 -5.55 45.69 -23.24
N SER A 284 -6.69 45.89 -23.91
CA SER A 284 -6.93 45.39 -25.29
C SER A 284 -6.23 46.36 -26.27
N PRO A 285 -6.01 46.07 -27.59
CA PRO A 285 -6.57 45.04 -28.49
C PRO A 285 -5.47 44.44 -29.43
N PRO A 286 -5.67 43.95 -30.69
CA PRO A 286 -6.84 43.46 -31.43
C PRO A 286 -6.66 42.03 -32.05
N LEU A 287 -7.71 41.52 -32.70
CA LEU A 287 -7.79 40.24 -33.43
C LEU A 287 -6.85 40.13 -34.66
N PRO A 288 -6.40 38.91 -35.01
CA PRO A 288 -6.14 38.47 -36.38
C PRO A 288 -7.07 37.30 -36.83
N PRO A 289 -7.16 36.99 -38.14
CA PRO A 289 -8.31 36.34 -38.80
C PRO A 289 -8.34 34.80 -38.69
N PRO A 290 -9.46 34.15 -39.07
CA PRO A 290 -9.60 32.70 -38.98
C PRO A 290 -9.09 32.01 -40.26
N SER A 291 -8.02 31.22 -40.16
CA SER A 291 -7.78 30.09 -41.07
C SER A 291 -6.72 29.15 -40.51
N SER A 292 -6.87 27.87 -40.88
CA SER A 292 -5.94 26.74 -40.70
C SER A 292 -6.24 25.82 -39.50
N SER A 293 -6.97 24.76 -39.83
CA SER A 293 -7.26 23.55 -39.07
C SER A 293 -6.04 22.97 -38.33
N PRO A 294 -6.22 22.46 -37.09
CA PRO A 294 -5.34 21.45 -36.54
C PRO A 294 -5.99 20.07 -36.69
N SER A 295 -5.79 19.43 -37.84
CA SER A 295 -5.85 17.97 -37.94
C SER A 295 -4.53 17.42 -37.43
N SER A 296 -4.34 17.40 -36.12
CA SER A 296 -3.32 16.57 -35.48
C SER A 296 -4.02 15.33 -34.96
N SER A 297 -4.09 14.35 -35.85
CA SER A 297 -4.40 12.96 -35.56
C SER A 297 -3.50 12.45 -34.44
N TRP A 298 -4.13 11.71 -33.55
CA TRP A 298 -3.54 10.98 -32.44
C TRP A 298 -2.39 10.09 -32.91
N SER A 299 -1.16 10.60 -32.87
CA SER A 299 0.03 9.78 -32.99
C SER A 299 0.34 9.22 -31.61
N LEU A 300 -0.34 8.12 -31.24
CA LEU A 300 0.11 7.28 -30.14
C LEU A 300 1.40 6.58 -30.60
N PRO A 301 2.49 6.61 -29.83
CA PRO A 301 3.70 5.88 -30.19
C PRO A 301 3.37 4.38 -30.22
N PHE A 302 3.52 3.77 -31.40
CA PHE A 302 3.43 2.32 -31.52
C PHE A 302 4.48 1.69 -30.60
N PRO A 303 4.11 0.71 -29.75
CA PRO A 303 5.06 0.05 -28.88
C PRO A 303 6.17 -0.56 -29.74
N SER A 304 7.42 -0.30 -29.37
CA SER A 304 8.55 -0.86 -30.10
C SER A 304 8.59 -2.37 -29.87
N ILE A 305 9.09 -3.12 -30.86
CA ILE A 305 9.30 -4.57 -30.74
C ILE A 305 10.16 -4.92 -29.51
N GLU A 306 11.11 -4.05 -29.16
CA GLU A 306 11.93 -4.21 -27.96
C GLU A 306 11.11 -4.08 -26.68
N GLN A 307 10.14 -3.15 -26.64
CA GLN A 307 9.26 -2.99 -25.49
C GLN A 307 8.36 -4.21 -25.32
N VAL A 308 7.77 -4.73 -26.40
CA VAL A 308 6.95 -5.95 -26.36
C VAL A 308 7.78 -7.15 -25.86
N ARG A 309 9.04 -7.25 -26.28
CA ARG A 309 9.95 -8.32 -25.82
C ARG A 309 10.29 -8.21 -24.33
N GLN A 310 10.52 -6.99 -23.83
CA GLN A 310 10.76 -6.76 -22.41
C GLN A 310 9.51 -7.08 -21.56
N GLU A 311 8.34 -6.71 -22.06
CA GLU A 311 7.06 -7.05 -21.43
C GLU A 311 6.80 -8.57 -21.42
N GLU A 312 7.16 -9.28 -22.49
CA GLU A 312 7.09 -10.74 -22.56
C GLU A 312 8.05 -11.40 -21.55
N GLU A 313 9.31 -10.95 -21.47
CA GLU A 313 10.29 -11.46 -20.51
C GLU A 313 9.81 -11.23 -19.06
N ALA A 314 9.26 -10.05 -18.76
CA ALA A 314 8.68 -9.74 -17.45
C ALA A 314 7.48 -10.62 -17.13
N TYR A 315 6.60 -10.86 -18.12
CA TYR A 315 5.44 -11.75 -17.97
C TYR A 315 5.86 -13.20 -17.69
N LEU A 316 6.87 -13.71 -18.38
CA LEU A 316 7.39 -15.06 -18.16
C LEU A 316 8.02 -15.21 -16.77
N ALA A 317 8.73 -14.18 -16.29
CA ALA A 317 9.26 -14.15 -14.93
C ALA A 317 8.14 -14.20 -13.88
N LEU A 318 7.08 -13.41 -14.07
CA LEU A 318 5.91 -13.40 -13.20
C LEU A 318 5.20 -14.76 -13.20
N LEU A 319 5.09 -15.40 -14.37
CA LEU A 319 4.48 -16.72 -14.51
C LEU A 319 5.31 -17.81 -13.82
N ALA A 320 6.64 -17.72 -13.85
CA ALA A 320 7.52 -18.60 -13.09
C ALA A 320 7.34 -18.40 -11.58
N GLN A 321 7.26 -17.15 -11.12
CA GLN A 321 7.01 -16.83 -9.71
C GLN A 321 5.64 -17.36 -9.25
N LYS A 322 4.60 -17.18 -10.06
CA LYS A 322 3.25 -17.71 -9.79
C LYS A 322 3.24 -19.23 -9.68
N LYS A 323 3.97 -19.94 -10.56
CA LYS A 323 4.12 -21.40 -10.46
C LYS A 323 4.82 -21.82 -9.16
N ALA A 324 5.84 -21.09 -8.72
CA ALA A 324 6.53 -21.36 -7.47
C ALA A 324 5.62 -21.14 -6.25
N LEU A 325 4.85 -20.05 -6.23
CA LEU A 325 3.85 -19.75 -5.20
C LEU A 325 2.74 -20.81 -5.18
N ASP A 326 2.20 -21.20 -6.33
CA ASP A 326 1.21 -22.27 -6.43
C ASP A 326 1.76 -23.59 -5.87
N ALA A 327 3.03 -23.91 -6.13
CA ALA A 327 3.67 -25.11 -5.59
C ALA A 327 3.80 -25.03 -4.05
N GLN A 328 4.15 -23.87 -3.51
CA GLN A 328 4.20 -23.64 -2.06
C GLN A 328 2.81 -23.76 -1.43
N VAL A 329 1.78 -23.14 -2.02
CA VAL A 329 0.39 -23.24 -1.53
C VAL A 329 -0.12 -24.68 -1.60
N ARG A 330 0.24 -25.42 -2.66
CA ARG A 330 -0.15 -26.82 -2.81
C ARG A 330 0.45 -27.72 -1.71
N ALA A 331 1.61 -27.37 -1.15
CA ALA A 331 2.18 -28.09 0.00
C ALA A 331 1.29 -27.99 1.26
N PHE A 332 0.43 -26.98 1.35
CA PHE A 332 -0.54 -26.78 2.42
C PHE A 332 -1.96 -27.22 2.04
N ALA A 333 -2.14 -27.90 0.90
CA ALA A 333 -3.44 -28.39 0.47
C ALA A 333 -4.00 -29.40 1.50
N GLY A 334 -5.16 -29.06 2.08
CA GLY A 334 -5.83 -29.87 3.11
C GLY A 334 -5.75 -29.27 4.53
N LEU A 335 -4.95 -28.22 4.75
CA LEU A 335 -4.99 -27.50 6.03
C LEU A 335 -6.18 -26.53 6.06
N PRO A 336 -6.92 -26.43 7.18
CA PRO A 336 -7.90 -25.37 7.38
C PRO A 336 -7.25 -23.98 7.19
N PRO A 337 -7.99 -22.99 6.64
CA PRO A 337 -7.48 -21.62 6.45
C PRO A 337 -7.18 -20.91 7.78
N ASP A 338 -7.68 -21.45 8.90
CA ASP A 338 -7.44 -20.96 10.24
C ASP A 338 -6.23 -21.68 10.86
N THR A 339 -5.17 -20.91 11.12
CA THR A 339 -3.90 -21.41 11.69
C THR A 339 -4.08 -22.12 13.03
N GLU A 340 -5.07 -21.72 13.84
CA GLU A 340 -5.35 -22.34 15.14
C GLU A 340 -6.03 -23.69 14.96
N ARG A 341 -6.94 -23.82 13.98
CA ARG A 341 -7.57 -25.10 13.66
C ARG A 341 -6.57 -26.11 13.08
N ALA A 342 -5.69 -25.67 12.18
CA ALA A 342 -4.63 -26.52 11.64
C ALA A 342 -3.69 -27.03 12.75
N ARG A 343 -3.38 -26.21 13.76
CA ARG A 343 -2.61 -26.63 14.94
C ARG A 343 -3.35 -27.66 15.78
N GLN A 344 -4.65 -27.46 16.04
CA GLN A 344 -5.47 -28.39 16.80
C GLN A 344 -5.59 -29.76 16.11
N GLU A 345 -5.80 -29.79 14.80
CA GLU A 345 -5.84 -31.04 14.02
C GLU A 345 -4.48 -31.76 14.03
N LEU A 346 -3.38 -31.03 13.87
CA LEU A 346 -2.03 -31.59 13.91
C LEU A 346 -1.68 -32.13 15.32
N GLU A 347 -2.10 -31.43 16.37
CA GLU A 347 -1.94 -31.90 17.75
C GLU A 347 -2.80 -33.14 18.04
N GLY A 348 -4.01 -33.19 17.50
CA GLY A 348 -4.88 -34.36 17.52
C GLY A 348 -4.24 -35.58 16.87
N LEU A 349 -3.72 -35.44 15.65
CA LEU A 349 -3.03 -36.51 14.93
C LEU A 349 -1.75 -36.95 15.65
N ARG A 350 -0.99 -36.03 16.24
CA ARG A 350 0.18 -36.36 17.07
C ARG A 350 -0.21 -37.14 18.32
N ALA A 351 -1.32 -36.80 18.97
CA ALA A 351 -1.82 -37.53 20.12
C ALA A 351 -2.26 -38.94 19.75
N GLU A 352 -2.89 -39.11 18.59
CA GLU A 352 -3.27 -40.42 18.07
C GLU A 352 -2.04 -41.28 17.72
N LEU A 353 -1.03 -40.70 17.07
CA LEU A 353 0.23 -41.39 16.77
C LEU A 353 0.96 -41.84 18.05
N ARG A 354 1.00 -40.99 19.08
CA ARG A 354 1.54 -41.36 20.39
C ARG A 354 0.77 -42.52 21.01
N ARG A 355 -0.57 -42.50 20.95
CA ARG A 355 -1.41 -43.58 21.46
C ARG A 355 -1.14 -44.90 20.73
N MET A 356 -1.03 -44.86 19.40
CA MET A 356 -0.67 -46.05 18.60
C MET A 356 0.73 -46.55 18.91
N THR A 357 1.68 -45.65 19.15
CA THR A 357 3.06 -46.01 19.51
C THR A 357 3.11 -46.69 20.87
N LEU A 358 2.46 -46.11 21.88
CA LEU A 358 2.35 -46.73 23.22
C LEU A 358 1.69 -48.10 23.15
N ARG A 359 0.62 -48.23 22.35
CA ARG A 359 -0.06 -49.51 22.19
C ARG A 359 0.84 -50.56 21.53
N ARG A 360 1.61 -50.16 20.53
CA ARG A 360 2.60 -51.04 19.88
C ARG A 360 3.66 -51.47 20.89
N ASP A 361 4.17 -50.55 21.70
CA ASP A 361 5.24 -50.83 22.66
C ASP A 361 4.73 -51.74 23.80
N GLU A 362 3.49 -51.55 24.29
CA GLU A 362 2.83 -52.47 25.24
C GLU A 362 2.70 -53.90 24.67
N VAL A 363 2.27 -54.02 23.42
CA VAL A 363 2.15 -55.31 22.75
C VAL A 363 3.52 -55.95 22.60
N PHE A 364 4.54 -55.15 22.25
CA PHE A 364 5.91 -55.62 22.10
C PHE A 364 6.50 -56.12 23.44
N GLU A 365 6.39 -55.34 24.51
CA GLU A 365 6.81 -55.75 25.86
C GLU A 365 6.12 -57.05 26.28
N GLY A 366 4.80 -57.16 26.02
CA GLY A 366 4.05 -58.38 26.30
C GLY A 366 4.50 -59.60 25.48
N LEU A 367 5.05 -59.41 24.28
CA LEU A 367 5.69 -60.49 23.51
C LEU A 367 7.07 -60.84 24.09
N VAL A 368 7.88 -59.84 24.45
CA VAL A 368 9.23 -60.02 25.03
C VAL A 368 9.16 -60.76 26.38
N GLU A 369 8.22 -60.42 27.25
CA GLU A 369 8.02 -61.11 28.54
C GLU A 369 7.60 -62.58 28.40
N ARG A 370 6.92 -62.93 27.30
CA ARG A 370 6.52 -64.31 27.00
C ARG A 370 7.68 -65.14 26.46
N GLU A 371 8.53 -64.53 25.65
CA GLU A 371 9.67 -65.19 24.98
C GLU A 371 10.95 -65.18 25.84
N THR A 372 11.01 -64.39 26.92
CA THR A 372 12.17 -64.37 27.82
C THR A 372 12.19 -65.61 28.73
N PRO A 373 13.23 -66.47 28.66
CA PRO A 373 13.31 -67.66 29.50
C PRO A 373 13.43 -67.27 30.98
N ARG A 374 12.46 -67.69 31.81
CA ARG A 374 12.53 -67.51 33.26
C ARG A 374 13.73 -68.26 33.83
N LYS A 375 14.72 -67.52 34.35
CA LYS A 375 15.88 -68.08 35.05
C LYS A 375 15.38 -68.69 36.37
N GLY A 376 15.28 -70.02 36.41
CA GLY A 376 14.88 -70.77 37.62
C GLY A 376 15.85 -70.54 38.79
N PRO A 377 15.37 -70.65 40.04
CA PRO A 377 16.16 -70.34 41.22
C PRO A 377 17.35 -71.31 41.37
N PRO A 378 18.50 -70.84 41.88
CA PRO A 378 19.71 -71.66 41.97
C PRO A 378 19.51 -72.85 42.92
N ALA A 379 19.86 -74.04 42.44
CA ALA A 379 19.81 -75.28 43.21
C ALA A 379 20.73 -75.19 44.44
N ARG A 380 20.15 -75.35 45.63
CA ARG A 380 20.87 -75.46 46.90
C ARG A 380 21.75 -76.72 46.88
N ARG A 381 23.03 -76.56 47.21
CA ARG A 381 23.93 -77.65 47.61
C ARG A 381 24.16 -77.59 49.11
#